data_AF-A0A9P7M691-F1
#
_entry.id   AF-A0A9P7M691-F1
#
_cell.length_a   1.000
_cell.length_b   1.000
_cell.length_c   1.000
_cell.angle_alpha   90.00
_cell.angle_beta   90.00
_cell.angle_gamma   90.00
#
_symmetry.space_group_name_H-M   'P 1'
#
loop_
_entity.id
_entity.type
_entity.pdbx_description
1 polymer ?
#
loop_
_entity_poly.entity_id
_entity_poly.type
_entity_poly.pdbx_seq_one_letter_code
_entity_poly.pdbx_strand_id
1 'polypeptide(L)'
;MGGSAFTSRSDGRPLHTPRMPRAVYEQVKAQCHRILRDHYICVASPIDGPAKSDFGDVDILVAWPRRDGDNQDQNQIQAIAQLLGATDVITRGSDCECNLAIPWPEELNDHDSTGQQKPSEQRHIQVDVHICQTLQALEWMLLKHAHGDIWSILGSVIRPYGLTIDEKALWIRIPELEYLNKRKSRVFLTCNPSEVLCFLGLPIHNTWEAPFASLRDMYEYVAQCPMFWAGPDIKKADGLNNEQPRTASLDVQTLKGDERRRLKSRPAFNRWMNDFVPECRRQGHYLQKRTSRYEVTNAALSRFHVSNEYHSRRKEALLKSQEDVIFKDLIKGMIPHPATVPLPHVGSSDSDACLFRACQVKALKKVILEGDETYGVLQPHVGLKNADGLFDLDRVVEFIARHKQEVGENALLMHYKRCEEAIAAKAALKV
;
A
#
# COMPACT_ATOMS: atom_id res chain seq x y z
N MET A 1 4.29 -8.28 17.70
CA MET A 1 5.41 -9.23 17.83
C MET A 1 6.61 -8.59 17.15
N GLY A 2 7.27 -7.67 17.85
CA GLY A 2 8.64 -7.21 17.57
C GLY A 2 9.61 -7.87 18.58
N GLY A 3 10.87 -7.44 18.63
CA GLY A 3 11.87 -8.03 19.53
C GLY A 3 12.56 -9.29 18.98
N SER A 4 12.76 -9.38 17.66
CA SER A 4 13.45 -10.52 17.03
C SER A 4 14.58 -10.10 16.11
N ALA A 5 15.06 -8.85 16.23
CA ALA A 5 16.12 -8.36 15.35
C ALA A 5 17.41 -9.17 15.52
N PHE A 6 17.70 -9.64 16.74
CA PHE A 6 18.93 -10.33 17.08
C PHE A 6 18.81 -11.87 17.12
N THR A 7 17.64 -12.44 16.82
CA THR A 7 17.42 -13.90 16.84
C THR A 7 17.91 -14.61 15.58
N SER A 8 18.21 -13.88 14.51
CA SER A 8 18.59 -14.44 13.20
C SER A 8 19.69 -13.60 12.56
N ARG A 9 20.82 -13.49 13.25
CA ARG A 9 21.98 -12.71 12.80
C ARG A 9 22.73 -13.40 11.67
N SER A 10 23.29 -12.58 10.77
CA SER A 10 24.08 -13.03 9.60
C SER A 10 25.42 -13.66 9.97
N ASP A 11 25.95 -13.36 11.16
CA ASP A 11 27.19 -13.93 11.72
C ASP A 11 26.98 -15.29 12.40
N GLY A 12 25.74 -15.78 12.45
CA GLY A 12 25.39 -17.08 13.03
C GLY A 12 25.41 -17.13 14.56
N ARG A 13 25.54 -15.99 15.26
CA ARG A 13 25.60 -15.92 16.74
C ARG A 13 24.41 -15.14 17.31
N PRO A 14 23.24 -15.77 17.50
CA PRO A 14 22.06 -15.06 18.01
C PRO A 14 22.29 -14.50 19.42
N LEU A 15 21.78 -13.31 19.70
CA LEU A 15 21.76 -12.77 21.06
C LEU A 15 20.49 -13.21 21.79
N HIS A 16 20.66 -13.62 23.05
CA HIS A 16 19.53 -13.99 23.90
C HIS A 16 18.77 -12.73 24.34
N THR A 17 17.61 -12.51 23.71
CA THR A 17 16.71 -11.36 23.93
C THR A 17 15.33 -11.84 24.42
N PRO A 18 15.22 -12.29 25.69
CA PRO A 18 13.96 -12.83 26.20
C PRO A 18 12.87 -11.76 26.34
N ARG A 19 11.60 -12.19 26.39
CA ARG A 19 10.47 -11.30 26.64
C ARG A 19 10.61 -10.65 28.02
N MET A 20 10.42 -9.34 28.09
CA MET A 20 10.49 -8.54 29.31
C MET A 20 9.16 -8.54 30.06
N PRO A 21 9.17 -8.79 31.39
CA PRO A 21 8.06 -8.41 32.26
C PRO A 21 7.84 -6.89 32.25
N ARG A 22 6.63 -6.45 32.61
CA ARG A 22 6.25 -5.03 32.62
C ARG A 22 7.20 -4.14 33.43
N ALA A 23 7.58 -4.55 34.64
CA ALA A 23 8.46 -3.75 35.50
C ALA A 23 9.83 -3.49 34.82
N VAL A 24 10.40 -4.51 34.18
CA VAL A 24 11.66 -4.40 33.44
C VAL A 24 11.50 -3.46 32.24
N TYR A 25 10.43 -3.66 31.44
CA TYR A 25 10.14 -2.83 30.28
C TYR A 25 9.99 -1.35 30.65
N GLU A 26 9.22 -1.03 31.71
CA GLU A 26 8.96 0.33 32.15
C GLU A 26 10.24 0.99 32.70
N GLN A 27 11.04 0.28 33.49
CA GLN A 27 12.31 0.79 34.00
C GLN A 27 13.29 1.10 32.86
N VAL A 28 13.46 0.16 31.92
CA VAL A 28 14.41 0.31 30.80
C VAL A 28 13.97 1.43 29.86
N LYS A 29 12.67 1.48 29.52
CA LYS A 29 12.08 2.58 28.74
C LYS A 29 12.33 3.94 29.40
N ALA A 30 12.09 4.05 30.71
CA ALA A 30 12.32 5.28 31.45
C ALA A 30 13.81 5.68 31.49
N GLN A 31 14.71 4.72 31.67
CA GLN A 31 16.16 4.94 31.65
C GLN A 31 16.64 5.43 30.28
N CYS A 32 16.25 4.74 29.20
CA CYS A 32 16.60 5.16 27.84
C CYS A 32 16.03 6.55 27.53
N HIS A 33 14.77 6.82 27.91
CA HIS A 33 14.16 8.14 27.75
C HIS A 33 14.95 9.23 28.47
N ARG A 34 15.35 8.99 29.72
CA ARG A 34 16.13 9.95 30.52
C ARG A 34 17.45 10.28 29.82
N ILE A 35 18.22 9.27 29.42
CA ILE A 35 19.52 9.45 28.75
C ILE A 35 19.33 10.21 27.43
N LEU A 36 18.34 9.84 26.61
CA LEU A 36 18.14 10.46 25.31
C LEU A 36 17.63 11.90 25.39
N ARG A 37 16.91 12.29 26.45
CA ARG A 37 16.41 13.67 26.63
C ARG A 37 17.51 14.70 26.84
N ASP A 38 18.66 14.26 27.32
CA ASP A 38 19.85 15.10 27.45
C ASP A 38 20.43 15.47 26.07
N HIS A 39 20.11 14.69 25.01
CA HIS A 39 20.63 14.88 23.65
C HIS A 39 19.56 15.23 22.61
N TYR A 40 18.28 15.00 22.88
CA TYR A 40 17.16 15.28 21.99
C TYR A 40 16.09 16.08 22.71
N ILE A 41 15.51 17.05 22.02
CA ILE A 41 14.39 17.84 22.57
C ILE A 41 13.13 16.96 22.67
N CYS A 42 12.89 16.13 21.65
CA CYS A 42 11.74 15.24 21.62
C CYS A 42 12.21 13.79 21.77
N VAL A 43 11.72 13.13 22.82
CA VAL A 43 11.90 11.69 23.06
C VAL A 43 10.57 11.11 23.50
N ALA A 44 10.06 10.16 22.73
CA ALA A 44 8.76 9.55 22.97
C ALA A 44 8.76 8.08 22.59
N SER A 45 7.74 7.36 23.04
CA SER A 45 7.46 5.99 22.61
C SER A 45 6.00 5.88 22.23
N PRO A 46 5.65 5.06 21.23
CA PRO A 46 4.26 4.78 20.93
C PRO A 46 3.50 4.23 22.14
N ILE A 47 2.20 4.49 22.19
CA ILE A 47 1.33 3.95 23.24
C ILE A 47 1.25 2.43 23.06
N ASP A 48 1.37 1.69 24.15
CA ASP A 48 1.31 0.24 24.11
C ASP A 48 -0.08 -0.30 23.73
N GLY A 49 -0.10 -1.49 23.16
CA GLY A 49 -1.32 -2.25 22.95
C GLY A 49 -1.96 -2.65 24.29
N PRO A 50 -3.30 -2.74 24.35
CA PRO A 50 -4.02 -3.12 25.56
C PRO A 50 -3.61 -4.51 26.06
N ALA A 51 -3.63 -4.67 27.39
CA ALA A 51 -3.46 -5.95 28.08
C ALA A 51 -2.16 -6.74 27.75
N LYS A 52 -1.09 -6.07 27.30
CA LYS A 52 0.23 -6.71 27.18
C LYS A 52 0.77 -7.09 28.57
N SER A 53 1.04 -8.37 28.75
CA SER A 53 1.71 -8.93 29.94
C SER A 53 3.24 -8.92 29.81
N ASP A 54 3.76 -8.97 28.59
CA ASP A 54 5.19 -8.97 28.29
C ASP A 54 5.53 -8.17 27.02
N PHE A 55 6.82 -7.85 26.87
CA PHE A 55 7.36 -6.96 25.83
C PHE A 55 8.57 -7.60 25.15
N GLY A 56 8.76 -7.39 23.84
CA GLY A 56 9.92 -7.94 23.12
C GLY A 56 11.03 -6.94 22.91
N ASP A 57 10.64 -5.68 22.87
CA ASP A 57 11.44 -4.55 22.45
C ASP A 57 10.94 -3.29 23.15
N VAL A 58 11.80 -2.27 23.18
CA VAL A 58 11.47 -0.91 23.58
C VAL A 58 11.57 -0.02 22.34
N ASP A 59 10.43 0.42 21.82
CA ASP A 59 10.38 1.39 20.72
C ASP A 59 10.56 2.82 21.23
N ILE A 60 11.52 3.56 20.68
CA ILE A 60 11.79 4.96 21.00
C ILE A 60 11.91 5.78 19.72
N LEU A 61 11.22 6.90 19.69
CA LEU A 61 11.28 7.91 18.65
C LEU A 61 11.98 9.15 19.20
N VAL A 62 12.94 9.68 18.45
CA VAL A 62 13.66 10.90 18.79
C VAL A 62 13.58 11.93 17.68
N ALA A 63 13.49 13.21 18.01
CA ALA A 63 13.58 14.31 17.05
C ALA A 63 14.26 15.53 17.68
N TRP A 64 14.73 16.42 16.81
CA TRP A 64 15.37 17.68 17.18
C TRP A 64 16.55 17.48 18.14
N PRO A 65 17.71 17.00 17.61
CA PRO A 65 18.92 16.87 18.40
C PRO A 65 19.31 18.23 19.01
N ARG A 66 19.72 18.21 20.27
CA ARG A 66 20.28 19.37 20.98
C ARG A 66 21.66 19.62 20.36
N ARG A 67 21.89 20.85 19.90
CA ARG A 67 23.15 21.24 19.27
C ARG A 67 24.18 21.48 20.36
N ASP A 68 24.92 20.45 20.75
CA ASP A 68 26.10 20.61 21.59
C ASP A 68 27.35 20.47 20.70
N GLY A 69 27.85 21.61 20.20
CA GLY A 69 29.18 21.79 19.58
C GLY A 69 29.47 21.07 18.26
N ASP A 70 29.64 21.84 17.18
CA ASP A 70 30.40 21.64 15.90
C ASP A 70 30.59 20.28 15.20
N ASN A 71 30.20 19.13 15.72
CA ASN A 71 30.39 17.84 15.06
C ASN A 71 29.14 17.42 14.27
N GLN A 72 28.93 18.08 13.11
CA GLN A 72 27.92 17.65 12.13
C GLN A 72 28.24 16.30 11.46
N ASP A 73 29.45 15.76 11.65
CA ASP A 73 29.93 14.54 10.98
C ASP A 73 29.76 13.24 11.79
N GLN A 74 29.21 13.30 13.01
CA GLN A 74 29.10 12.11 13.85
C GLN A 74 27.85 11.30 13.51
N ASN A 75 28.04 10.01 13.21
CA ASN A 75 26.94 9.08 12.96
C ASN A 75 26.01 9.02 14.18
N GLN A 76 24.78 9.55 14.04
CA GLN A 76 23.82 9.69 15.14
C GLN A 76 23.44 8.35 15.77
N ILE A 77 23.37 7.29 14.98
CA ILE A 77 23.10 5.93 15.48
C ILE A 77 24.23 5.46 16.39
N GLN A 78 25.48 5.70 16.00
CA GLN A 78 26.64 5.31 16.81
C GLN A 78 26.68 6.08 18.14
N ALA A 79 26.35 7.38 18.12
CA ALA A 79 26.24 8.19 19.32
C ALA A 79 25.14 7.66 20.26
N ILE A 80 23.95 7.36 19.73
CA ILE A 80 22.86 6.76 20.51
C ILE A 80 23.26 5.40 21.09
N ALA A 81 23.91 4.54 20.29
CA ALA A 81 24.37 3.23 20.74
C ALA A 81 25.36 3.35 21.90
N GLN A 82 26.32 4.27 21.82
CA GLN A 82 27.28 4.54 22.89
C GLN A 82 26.59 5.08 24.14
N LEU A 83 25.67 6.04 23.99
CA LEU A 83 24.93 6.63 25.11
C LEU A 83 24.09 5.60 25.87
N LEU A 84 23.46 4.67 25.15
CA LEU A 84 22.64 3.62 25.75
C LEU A 84 23.44 2.38 26.19
N GLY A 85 24.77 2.37 26.02
CA GLY A 85 25.61 1.23 26.38
C GLY A 85 25.30 -0.02 25.55
N ALA A 86 24.91 0.15 24.29
CA ALA A 86 24.60 -0.96 23.41
C ALA A 86 25.83 -1.83 23.16
N THR A 87 25.67 -3.14 23.35
CA THR A 87 26.70 -4.14 23.04
C THR A 87 26.68 -4.52 21.57
N ASP A 88 25.57 -4.26 20.88
CA ASP A 88 25.39 -4.56 19.47
C ASP A 88 24.37 -3.64 18.79
N VAL A 89 24.51 -3.47 17.47
CA VAL A 89 23.74 -2.52 16.66
C VAL A 89 23.45 -3.14 15.30
N ILE A 90 22.17 -3.15 14.91
CA ILE A 90 21.73 -3.51 13.56
C ILE A 90 21.12 -2.27 12.90
N THR A 91 21.66 -1.86 11.75
CA THR A 91 21.09 -0.80 10.90
C THR A 91 20.54 -1.41 9.61
N ARG A 92 19.32 -1.03 9.22
CA ARG A 92 18.64 -1.60 8.03
C ARG A 92 18.83 -0.77 6.77
N GLY A 93 20.04 -0.24 6.57
CA GLY A 93 20.41 0.56 5.40
C GLY A 93 19.88 2.01 5.40
N SER A 94 19.36 2.48 6.52
CA SER A 94 18.99 3.89 6.74
C SER A 94 19.66 4.41 8.00
N ASP A 95 20.17 5.65 7.96
CA ASP A 95 20.77 6.31 9.12
C ASP A 95 19.75 6.87 10.13
N CYS A 96 18.46 6.54 9.94
CA CYS A 96 17.36 7.01 10.78
C CYS A 96 16.68 5.91 11.60
N GLU A 97 17.10 4.65 11.50
CA GLU A 97 16.50 3.54 12.26
C GLU A 97 17.55 2.50 12.62
N CYS A 98 17.60 2.13 13.90
CA CYS A 98 18.48 1.08 14.40
C CYS A 98 17.78 0.19 15.43
N ASN A 99 18.19 -1.07 15.46
CA ASN A 99 17.91 -2.00 16.55
C ASN A 99 19.18 -2.10 17.41
N LEU A 100 19.06 -1.87 18.71
CA LEU A 100 20.16 -1.90 19.67
C LEU A 100 19.97 -3.07 20.63
N ALA A 101 21.05 -3.78 20.96
CA ALA A 101 21.07 -4.72 22.05
C ALA A 101 21.74 -4.05 23.25
N ILE A 102 21.01 -3.85 24.34
CA ILE A 102 21.57 -3.35 25.60
C ILE A 102 21.59 -4.48 26.65
N PRO A 103 22.54 -4.48 27.61
CA PRO A 103 22.56 -5.47 28.67
C PRO A 103 21.27 -5.47 29.50
N TRP A 104 20.83 -6.64 29.96
CA TRP A 104 19.74 -6.72 30.92
C TRP A 104 20.15 -6.10 32.27
N PRO A 105 19.30 -5.28 32.92
CA PRO A 105 19.63 -4.66 34.20
C PRO A 105 19.90 -5.71 35.30
N GLU A 106 21.10 -5.68 35.89
CA GLU A 106 21.52 -6.67 36.91
C GLU A 106 20.60 -6.68 38.14
N GLU A 107 20.11 -5.50 38.53
CA GLU A 107 19.19 -5.25 39.64
C GLU A 107 17.82 -5.94 39.47
N LEU A 108 17.48 -6.31 38.24
CA LEU A 108 16.23 -6.95 37.84
C LEU A 108 16.46 -8.38 37.34
N ASN A 109 17.61 -8.98 37.70
CA ASN A 109 17.77 -10.41 37.53
C ASN A 109 16.88 -11.12 38.55
N ASP A 110 15.96 -11.95 38.05
CA ASP A 110 15.23 -12.88 38.91
C ASP A 110 16.27 -13.80 39.56
N HIS A 111 16.53 -13.60 40.85
CA HIS A 111 17.27 -14.58 41.63
C HIS A 111 16.39 -15.84 41.69
N ASP A 112 16.71 -16.79 40.82
CA ASP A 112 16.03 -18.08 40.75
C ASP A 112 15.98 -18.68 42.17
N SER A 113 14.79 -19.03 42.66
CA SER A 113 14.52 -19.45 44.05
C SER A 113 15.15 -20.80 44.42
N THR A 114 16.10 -21.29 43.62
CA THR A 114 16.71 -22.62 43.71
C THR A 114 18.22 -22.57 43.95
N GLY A 115 18.85 -21.39 44.03
CA GLY A 115 20.25 -21.26 44.44
C GLY A 115 21.27 -21.96 43.52
N GLN A 116 20.85 -22.39 42.33
CA GLN A 116 21.75 -22.97 41.33
C GLN A 116 22.04 -21.93 40.24
N GLN A 117 23.26 -21.39 40.28
CA GLN A 117 23.83 -20.61 39.19
C GLN A 117 24.04 -21.51 37.97
N LYS A 118 23.06 -21.57 37.05
CA LYS A 118 23.40 -21.88 35.66
C LYS A 118 24.34 -20.77 35.15
N PRO A 119 25.32 -21.07 34.27
CA PRO A 119 26.06 -20.02 33.58
C PRO A 119 25.03 -19.18 32.82
N SER A 120 24.71 -17.99 33.35
CA SER A 120 23.65 -17.16 32.78
C SER A 120 24.14 -16.67 31.43
N GLU A 121 23.59 -17.20 30.34
CA GLU A 121 23.73 -16.58 29.03
C GLU A 121 23.37 -15.11 29.16
N GLN A 122 24.30 -14.23 28.76
CA GLN A 122 24.14 -12.79 28.94
C GLN A 122 22.86 -12.34 28.23
N ARG A 123 21.86 -11.94 29.03
CA ARG A 123 20.57 -11.48 28.54
C ARG A 123 20.72 -10.06 28.00
N HIS A 124 20.03 -9.80 26.91
CA HIS A 124 19.98 -8.50 26.28
C HIS A 124 18.52 -8.04 26.14
N ILE A 125 18.35 -6.73 26.01
CA ILE A 125 17.09 -6.10 25.69
C ILE A 125 17.23 -5.44 24.33
N GLN A 126 16.24 -5.67 23.46
CA GLN A 126 16.17 -4.97 22.18
C GLN A 126 15.56 -3.58 22.39
N VAL A 127 16.26 -2.53 21.96
CA VAL A 127 15.76 -1.16 21.90
C VAL A 127 15.76 -0.70 20.46
N ASP A 128 14.59 -0.38 19.94
CA ASP A 128 14.40 0.07 18.57
C ASP A 128 14.32 1.60 18.58
N VAL A 129 15.32 2.27 18.00
CA VAL A 129 15.38 3.73 17.97
C VAL A 129 15.18 4.23 16.54
N HIS A 130 14.24 5.15 16.40
CA HIS A 130 13.95 5.80 15.12
C HIS A 130 14.12 7.33 15.25
N ILE A 131 14.98 7.88 14.40
CA ILE A 131 15.35 9.29 14.35
C ILE A 131 14.46 10.00 13.34
N CYS A 132 13.52 10.79 13.82
CA CYS A 132 12.62 11.57 13.00
C CYS A 132 13.23 12.94 12.64
N GLN A 133 13.21 13.26 11.35
CA GLN A 133 13.73 14.54 10.83
C GLN A 133 12.90 15.75 11.26
N THR A 134 11.60 15.54 11.52
CA THR A 134 10.66 16.61 11.91
C THR A 134 9.77 16.14 13.04
N LEU A 135 9.24 17.08 13.82
CA LEU A 135 8.23 16.78 14.84
C LEU A 135 6.98 16.13 14.23
N GLN A 136 6.55 16.60 13.05
CA GLN A 136 5.40 16.02 12.35
C GLN A 136 5.63 14.53 11.98
N ALA A 137 6.84 14.17 11.56
CA ALA A 137 7.17 12.76 11.31
C ALA A 137 7.15 11.93 12.60
N LEU A 138 7.65 12.49 13.70
CA LEU A 138 7.59 11.85 15.02
C LEU A 138 6.14 11.64 15.48
N GLU A 139 5.29 12.67 15.40
CA GLU A 139 3.88 12.60 15.75
C GLU A 139 3.13 11.56 14.89
N TRP A 140 3.42 11.52 13.59
CA TRP A 140 2.87 10.51 12.69
C TRP A 140 3.24 9.10 13.13
N MET A 141 4.52 8.85 13.42
CA MET A 141 5.01 7.55 13.85
C MET A 141 4.42 7.15 15.22
N LEU A 142 4.28 8.09 16.15
CA LEU A 142 3.61 7.84 17.43
C LEU A 142 2.16 7.39 17.23
N LEU A 143 1.39 8.08 16.40
CA LEU A 143 0.02 7.67 16.06
C LEU A 143 0.00 6.29 15.41
N LYS A 144 0.83 6.10 14.39
CA LYS A 144 0.81 4.93 13.50
C LYS A 144 1.26 3.64 14.21
N HIS A 145 2.08 3.75 15.23
CA HIS A 145 2.55 2.62 16.04
C HIS A 145 1.84 2.49 17.40
N ALA A 146 0.99 3.44 17.78
CA ALA A 146 0.22 3.37 19.02
C ALA A 146 -0.82 2.24 19.01
N HIS A 147 -1.12 1.74 20.21
CA HIS A 147 -2.07 0.68 20.52
C HIS A 147 -1.84 -0.64 19.76
N GLY A 148 -0.61 -0.88 19.28
CA GLY A 148 -0.20 -2.13 18.65
C GLY A 148 -0.95 -2.45 17.36
N ASP A 149 -2.01 -3.26 17.45
CA ASP A 149 -2.73 -3.79 16.28
C ASP A 149 -3.89 -2.91 15.81
N ILE A 150 -4.18 -1.78 16.48
CA ILE A 150 -5.31 -0.91 16.12
C ILE A 150 -5.31 -0.53 14.63
N TRP A 151 -4.16 -0.17 14.06
CA TRP A 151 -4.06 0.20 12.65
C TRP A 151 -4.12 -0.99 11.69
N SER A 152 -3.83 -2.20 12.16
CA SER A 152 -4.11 -3.41 11.37
C SER A 152 -5.61 -3.62 11.24
N ILE A 153 -6.37 -3.38 12.32
CA ILE A 153 -7.82 -3.52 12.37
C ILE A 153 -8.50 -2.36 11.63
N LEU A 154 -8.21 -1.12 11.99
CA LEU A 154 -8.75 0.06 11.33
C LEU A 154 -8.40 0.07 9.83
N GLY A 155 -7.21 -0.42 9.48
CA GLY A 155 -6.80 -0.64 8.09
C GLY A 155 -7.67 -1.63 7.32
N SER A 156 -8.22 -2.69 7.95
CA SER A 156 -9.19 -3.58 7.27
C SER A 156 -10.57 -2.94 7.15
N VAL A 157 -10.93 -2.04 8.08
CA VAL A 157 -12.19 -1.29 8.05
C VAL A 157 -12.22 -0.23 6.94
N ILE A 158 -11.15 0.57 6.78
CA ILE A 158 -11.16 1.73 5.87
C ILE A 158 -10.74 1.40 4.44
N ARG A 159 -9.98 0.31 4.24
CA ARG A 159 -9.47 -0.10 2.92
C ARG A 159 -10.54 -0.31 1.85
N PRO A 160 -11.70 -0.93 2.14
CA PRO A 160 -12.78 -1.12 1.16
C PRO A 160 -13.33 0.20 0.62
N TYR A 161 -13.24 1.27 1.42
CA TYR A 161 -13.65 2.63 1.08
C TYR A 161 -12.57 3.43 0.35
N GLY A 162 -11.49 2.77 -0.07
CA GLY A 162 -10.42 3.38 -0.84
C GLY A 162 -9.35 4.06 0.03
N LEU A 163 -9.49 4.12 1.35
CA LEU A 163 -8.48 4.73 2.21
C LEU A 163 -7.33 3.77 2.49
N THR A 164 -6.14 4.30 2.71
CA THR A 164 -4.98 3.52 3.15
C THR A 164 -4.08 4.39 3.99
N ILE A 165 -3.55 3.83 5.07
CA ILE A 165 -2.53 4.46 5.90
C ILE A 165 -1.21 3.71 5.72
N ASP A 166 -0.10 4.42 5.68
CA ASP A 166 1.26 3.84 5.68
C ASP A 166 2.17 4.57 6.67
N GLU A 167 3.48 4.31 6.61
CA GLU A 167 4.46 4.97 7.50
C GLU A 167 4.67 6.46 7.18
N LYS A 168 3.92 7.04 6.23
CA LYS A 168 4.04 8.46 5.86
C LYS A 168 2.76 9.26 6.03
N ALA A 169 1.62 8.70 5.64
CA ALA A 169 0.37 9.48 5.60
C ALA A 169 -0.89 8.61 5.47
N LEU A 170 -2.03 9.28 5.53
CA LEU A 170 -3.31 8.81 5.03
C LEU A 170 -3.45 9.15 3.53
N TRP A 171 -3.98 8.21 2.76
CA TRP A 171 -4.12 8.27 1.32
C TRP A 171 -5.53 7.86 0.89
N ILE A 172 -6.07 8.48 -0.17
CA ILE A 172 -7.23 7.98 -0.92
C ILE A 172 -6.74 7.25 -2.18
N ARG A 173 -7.40 6.14 -2.53
CA ARG A 173 -7.05 5.33 -3.71
C ARG A 173 -8.04 5.54 -4.85
N ILE A 174 -7.50 5.78 -6.04
CA ILE A 174 -8.24 5.79 -7.31
C ILE A 174 -8.57 4.34 -7.69
N PRO A 175 -9.86 3.93 -7.71
CA PRO A 175 -10.27 2.54 -7.96
C PRO A 175 -9.68 1.96 -9.25
N GLU A 176 -9.68 2.74 -10.33
CA GLU A 176 -9.22 2.35 -11.66
C GLU A 176 -7.73 2.04 -11.72
N LEU A 177 -6.94 2.54 -10.76
CA LEU A 177 -5.50 2.31 -10.68
C LEU A 177 -5.11 1.22 -9.67
N GLU A 178 -6.04 0.76 -8.82
CA GLU A 178 -5.68 -0.14 -7.72
C GLU A 178 -5.11 -1.48 -8.18
N TYR A 179 -5.65 -2.03 -9.28
CA TYR A 179 -5.23 -3.33 -9.83
C TYR A 179 -3.98 -3.19 -10.71
N LEU A 180 -3.80 -2.04 -11.36
CA LEU A 180 -2.66 -1.77 -12.23
C LEU A 180 -1.41 -1.42 -11.45
N ASN A 181 -1.53 -0.47 -10.52
CA ASN A 181 -0.40 0.01 -9.73
C ASN A 181 -0.87 0.62 -8.41
N LYS A 182 -0.76 -0.18 -7.33
CA LYS A 182 -1.12 0.21 -5.97
C LYS A 182 -0.44 1.50 -5.47
N ARG A 183 0.77 1.82 -5.94
CA ARG A 183 1.47 3.04 -5.52
C ARG A 183 0.91 4.26 -6.24
N LYS A 184 0.70 4.16 -7.56
CA LYS A 184 0.14 5.24 -8.39
C LYS A 184 -1.32 5.54 -8.08
N SER A 185 -2.07 4.57 -7.54
CA SER A 185 -3.46 4.81 -7.17
C SER A 185 -3.62 5.73 -5.96
N ARG A 186 -2.56 5.98 -5.18
CA ARG A 186 -2.64 6.78 -3.94
C ARG A 186 -2.49 8.27 -4.21
N VAL A 187 -3.43 9.04 -3.68
CA VAL A 187 -3.39 10.50 -3.58
C VAL A 187 -3.27 10.86 -2.11
N PHE A 188 -2.32 11.74 -1.79
CA PHE A 188 -2.02 12.16 -0.41
C PHE A 188 -3.23 12.89 0.17
N LEU A 189 -3.61 12.60 1.41
CA LEU A 189 -4.62 13.37 2.12
C LEU A 189 -3.97 14.23 3.21
N THR A 190 -3.35 13.58 4.19
CA THR A 190 -2.74 14.26 5.33
C THR A 190 -1.80 13.32 6.09
N CYS A 191 -0.80 13.90 6.74
CA CYS A 191 0.04 13.25 7.75
C CYS A 191 -0.19 13.84 9.15
N ASN A 192 -1.18 14.71 9.33
CA ASN A 192 -1.56 15.25 10.63
C ASN A 192 -2.45 14.24 11.39
N PRO A 193 -2.04 13.74 12.57
CA PRO A 193 -2.81 12.75 13.33
C PRO A 193 -4.25 13.15 13.65
N SER A 194 -4.46 14.39 14.10
CA SER A 194 -5.79 14.90 14.47
C SER A 194 -6.72 14.96 13.27
N GLU A 195 -6.21 15.39 12.11
CA GLU A 195 -6.97 15.40 10.87
C GLU A 195 -7.36 13.99 10.41
N VAL A 196 -6.47 13.02 10.56
CA VAL A 196 -6.78 11.61 10.26
C VAL A 196 -7.91 11.12 11.17
N LEU A 197 -7.77 11.26 12.48
CA LEU A 197 -8.77 10.76 13.43
C LEU A 197 -10.13 11.43 13.25
N CYS A 198 -10.13 12.76 13.06
CA CYS A 198 -11.34 13.53 12.77
C CYS A 198 -12.02 13.05 11.48
N PHE A 199 -11.26 12.86 10.40
CA PHE A 199 -11.79 12.38 9.14
C PHE A 199 -12.31 10.94 9.21
N LEU A 200 -11.68 10.08 10.01
CA LEU A 200 -12.15 8.72 10.27
C LEU A 200 -13.36 8.68 11.23
N GLY A 201 -13.83 9.82 11.74
CA GLY A 201 -14.95 9.91 12.66
C GLY A 201 -14.65 9.29 14.03
N LEU A 202 -13.38 9.34 14.46
CA LEU A 202 -12.92 8.73 15.70
C LEU A 202 -12.63 9.80 16.77
N PRO A 203 -13.05 9.58 18.03
CA PRO A 203 -12.72 10.48 19.14
C PRO A 203 -11.21 10.61 19.39
N ILE A 204 -10.73 11.84 19.58
CA ILE A 204 -9.30 12.10 19.84
C ILE A 204 -9.00 12.08 21.34
N HIS A 205 -9.78 12.82 22.12
CA HIS A 205 -9.55 13.01 23.55
C HIS A 205 -9.63 11.69 24.34
N ASN A 206 -8.79 11.57 25.36
CA ASN A 206 -8.67 10.43 26.28
C ASN A 206 -8.17 9.11 25.64
N THR A 207 -8.38 8.92 24.34
CA THR A 207 -8.08 7.64 23.67
C THR A 207 -6.60 7.53 23.26
N TRP A 208 -5.98 8.66 22.92
CA TRP A 208 -4.59 8.72 22.45
C TRP A 208 -3.63 9.32 23.48
N GLU A 209 -3.98 9.20 24.75
CA GLU A 209 -3.15 9.66 25.89
C GLU A 209 -2.61 8.48 26.72
N ALA A 210 -3.32 7.36 26.75
CA ALA A 210 -2.96 6.16 27.49
C ALA A 210 -3.43 4.89 26.77
N PRO A 211 -2.86 3.71 27.08
CA PRO A 211 -3.35 2.44 26.53
C PRO A 211 -4.82 2.20 26.87
N PHE A 212 -5.56 1.56 25.95
CA PHE A 212 -6.89 1.05 26.26
C PHE A 212 -6.85 0.08 27.44
N ALA A 213 -7.87 0.11 28.29
CA ALA A 213 -7.98 -0.80 29.44
C ALA A 213 -8.08 -2.26 29.00
N SER A 214 -8.76 -2.53 27.88
CA SER A 214 -8.88 -3.87 27.31
C SER A 214 -8.86 -3.87 25.77
N LEU A 215 -8.67 -5.06 25.19
CA LEU A 215 -8.86 -5.27 23.76
C LEU A 215 -10.30 -4.96 23.33
N ARG A 216 -11.29 -5.18 24.21
CA ARG A 216 -12.69 -4.90 23.93
C ARG A 216 -12.92 -3.41 23.74
N ASP A 217 -12.38 -2.57 24.62
CA ASP A 217 -12.52 -1.12 24.52
C ASP A 217 -11.89 -0.58 23.23
N MET A 218 -10.73 -1.13 22.84
CA MET A 218 -10.09 -0.80 21.57
C MET A 218 -10.97 -1.18 20.37
N TYR A 219 -11.64 -2.34 20.41
CA TYR A 219 -12.55 -2.76 19.34
C TYR A 219 -13.80 -1.89 19.27
N GLU A 220 -14.38 -1.53 20.41
CA GLU A 220 -15.53 -0.63 20.49
C GLU A 220 -15.16 0.76 19.96
N TYR A 221 -13.97 1.26 20.27
CA TYR A 221 -13.44 2.47 19.68
C TYR A 221 -13.33 2.39 18.15
N VAL A 222 -12.74 1.33 17.61
CA VAL A 222 -12.65 1.14 16.15
C VAL A 222 -14.04 1.04 15.50
N ALA A 223 -15.01 0.43 16.19
CA ALA A 223 -16.38 0.29 15.69
C ALA A 223 -17.13 1.63 15.55
N GLN A 224 -16.68 2.69 16.24
CA GLN A 224 -17.25 4.03 16.10
C GLN A 224 -17.02 4.60 14.69
N CYS A 225 -15.93 4.23 14.03
CA CYS A 225 -15.60 4.63 12.66
C CYS A 225 -16.80 4.41 11.71
N PRO A 226 -17.32 5.42 10.99
CA PRO A 226 -18.49 5.28 10.12
C PRO A 226 -18.35 4.21 9.03
N MET A 227 -17.11 3.88 8.65
CA MET A 227 -16.80 2.82 7.68
C MET A 227 -16.92 1.41 8.27
N PHE A 228 -17.00 1.26 9.60
CA PHE A 228 -17.23 -0.03 10.22
C PHE A 228 -18.68 -0.49 10.02
N TRP A 229 -18.78 -1.70 9.48
CA TRP A 229 -20.01 -2.43 9.22
C TRP A 229 -19.72 -3.92 9.37
N ALA A 230 -20.43 -4.60 10.28
CA ALA A 230 -20.21 -6.02 10.53
C ALA A 230 -20.79 -6.89 9.41
N GLY A 231 -21.85 -6.40 8.74
CA GLY A 231 -22.57 -7.11 7.68
C GLY A 231 -23.31 -8.37 8.13
N PRO A 232 -24.18 -8.91 7.26
CA PRO A 232 -24.88 -10.16 7.56
C PRO A 232 -23.89 -11.33 7.60
N ASP A 233 -24.24 -12.39 8.34
CA ASP A 233 -23.45 -13.61 8.37
C ASP A 233 -23.59 -14.37 7.03
N ILE A 234 -22.56 -14.30 6.19
CA ILE A 234 -22.55 -14.93 4.87
C ILE A 234 -22.70 -16.46 4.97
N LYS A 235 -22.32 -17.09 6.09
CA LYS A 235 -22.50 -18.54 6.29
C LYS A 235 -23.96 -18.98 6.36
N LYS A 236 -24.91 -18.04 6.54
CA LYS A 236 -26.35 -18.30 6.50
C LYS A 236 -27.03 -17.77 5.23
N ALA A 237 -26.28 -17.17 4.32
CA ALA A 237 -26.80 -16.50 3.12
C ALA A 237 -26.58 -17.35 1.85
N ASP A 238 -26.92 -18.64 1.88
CA ASP A 238 -26.88 -19.55 0.73
C ASP A 238 -27.95 -19.26 -0.35
N GLY A 239 -28.48 -18.03 -0.45
CA GLY A 239 -29.63 -17.72 -1.30
C GLY A 239 -29.72 -16.32 -1.90
N LEU A 240 -28.69 -15.46 -1.80
CA LEU A 240 -28.75 -14.12 -2.38
C LEU A 240 -27.75 -13.97 -3.54
N ASN A 241 -28.32 -13.67 -4.71
CA ASN A 241 -27.65 -13.53 -6.00
C ASN A 241 -26.36 -12.69 -5.96
N ASN A 242 -25.40 -13.14 -6.78
CA ASN A 242 -24.02 -12.67 -6.98
C ASN A 242 -23.86 -11.21 -7.50
N GLU A 243 -24.88 -10.36 -7.40
CA GLU A 243 -24.89 -9.02 -8.03
C GLU A 243 -24.60 -7.85 -7.08
N GLN A 244 -24.45 -8.09 -5.78
CA GLN A 244 -23.93 -7.04 -4.90
C GLN A 244 -22.42 -6.94 -5.08
N PRO A 245 -21.86 -5.75 -5.40
CA PRO A 245 -20.41 -5.59 -5.45
C PRO A 245 -19.86 -6.06 -4.11
N ARG A 246 -18.81 -6.89 -4.16
CA ARG A 246 -18.05 -7.41 -3.01
C ARG A 246 -17.45 -6.26 -2.18
N THR A 247 -18.28 -5.43 -1.58
CA THR A 247 -17.91 -4.43 -0.58
C THR A 247 -17.45 -5.25 0.61
N ALA A 248 -16.14 -5.26 0.82
CA ALA A 248 -15.44 -6.19 1.69
C ALA A 248 -16.22 -6.42 2.99
N SER A 249 -16.83 -7.60 3.07
CA SER A 249 -17.29 -8.08 4.35
C SER A 249 -16.04 -8.34 5.19
N LEU A 250 -16.08 -8.00 6.48
CA LEU A 250 -15.07 -8.40 7.46
C LEU A 250 -15.19 -9.91 7.74
N ASP A 251 -15.21 -10.71 6.68
CA ASP A 251 -15.26 -12.16 6.76
C ASP A 251 -13.90 -12.76 6.49
N VAL A 252 -13.54 -13.73 7.34
CA VAL A 252 -12.27 -14.45 7.23
C VAL A 252 -12.08 -15.11 5.86
N GLN A 253 -13.19 -15.51 5.21
CA GLN A 253 -13.18 -16.18 3.91
C GLN A 253 -12.82 -15.24 2.75
N THR A 254 -13.12 -13.94 2.85
CA THR A 254 -12.87 -12.94 1.80
C THR A 254 -11.51 -12.25 1.95
N LEU A 255 -10.76 -12.55 3.03
CA LEU A 255 -9.47 -11.96 3.32
C LEU A 255 -8.42 -12.24 2.25
N LYS A 256 -7.65 -11.20 1.90
CA LYS A 256 -6.49 -11.29 1.00
C LYS A 256 -5.25 -11.83 1.72
N GLY A 257 -4.19 -12.13 0.97
CA GLY A 257 -2.96 -12.75 1.50
C GLY A 257 -2.35 -12.05 2.72
N ASP A 258 -2.26 -10.71 2.70
CA ASP A 258 -1.70 -9.94 3.83
C ASP A 258 -2.59 -10.00 5.07
N GLU A 259 -3.91 -9.97 4.90
CA GLU A 259 -4.86 -10.08 6.01
C GLU A 259 -4.85 -11.50 6.60
N ARG A 260 -4.74 -12.53 5.75
CA ARG A 260 -4.56 -13.93 6.21
C ARG A 260 -3.27 -14.10 7.00
N ARG A 261 -2.18 -13.44 6.59
CA ARG A 261 -0.92 -13.45 7.36
C ARG A 261 -1.11 -12.80 8.72
N ARG A 262 -1.75 -11.63 8.79
CA ARG A 262 -2.06 -10.93 10.04
C ARG A 262 -2.95 -11.77 10.95
N LEU A 263 -3.98 -12.42 10.40
CA LEU A 263 -4.87 -13.31 11.15
C LEU A 263 -4.09 -14.41 11.88
N LYS A 264 -2.99 -14.91 11.30
CA LYS A 264 -2.13 -15.93 11.93
C LYS A 264 -1.15 -15.35 12.95
N SER A 265 -0.58 -14.18 12.67
CA SER A 265 0.55 -13.65 13.46
C SER A 265 0.18 -12.57 14.47
N ARG A 266 -1.05 -12.04 14.45
CA ARG A 266 -1.50 -10.90 15.26
C ARG A 266 -2.73 -11.28 16.10
N PRO A 267 -2.54 -11.61 17.39
CA PRO A 267 -3.62 -12.08 18.26
C PRO A 267 -4.81 -11.12 18.38
N ALA A 268 -4.57 -9.81 18.49
CA ALA A 268 -5.65 -8.82 18.58
C ALA A 268 -6.42 -8.72 17.25
N PHE A 269 -5.73 -8.71 16.11
CA PHE A 269 -6.39 -8.76 14.81
C PHE A 269 -7.20 -10.06 14.61
N ASN A 270 -6.69 -11.19 15.11
CA ASN A 270 -7.41 -12.47 15.08
C ASN A 270 -8.73 -12.40 15.87
N ARG A 271 -8.66 -11.94 17.13
CA ARG A 271 -9.84 -11.81 18.00
C ARG A 271 -10.85 -10.79 17.49
N TRP A 272 -10.40 -9.72 16.82
CA TRP A 272 -11.31 -8.81 16.12
C TRP A 272 -12.17 -9.54 15.07
N MET A 273 -11.52 -10.33 14.20
CA MET A 273 -12.19 -11.03 13.10
C MET A 273 -13.02 -12.23 13.56
N ASN A 274 -12.55 -12.98 14.55
CA ASN A 274 -13.16 -14.24 14.98
C ASN A 274 -14.10 -14.12 16.18
N ASP A 275 -13.94 -13.08 17.02
CA ASP A 275 -14.75 -12.89 18.23
C ASP A 275 -15.64 -11.65 18.10
N PHE A 276 -15.04 -10.45 17.95
CA PHE A 276 -15.77 -9.19 18.06
C PHE A 276 -16.74 -8.95 16.90
N VAL A 277 -16.30 -9.11 15.65
CA VAL A 277 -17.17 -8.91 14.48
C VAL A 277 -18.33 -9.91 14.47
N PRO A 278 -18.12 -11.23 14.67
CA PRO A 278 -19.23 -12.17 14.82
C PRO A 278 -20.15 -11.84 15.98
N GLU A 279 -19.62 -11.37 17.11
CA GLU A 279 -20.44 -10.95 18.25
C GLU A 279 -21.39 -9.80 17.89
N CYS A 280 -20.88 -8.77 17.21
CA CYS A 280 -21.71 -7.68 16.74
C CYS A 280 -22.88 -8.19 15.89
N ARG A 281 -22.64 -9.18 15.02
CA ARG A 281 -23.69 -9.80 14.20
C ARG A 281 -24.74 -10.52 15.04
N ARG A 282 -24.31 -11.31 16.03
CA ARG A 282 -25.22 -12.03 16.93
C ARG A 282 -26.09 -11.08 17.74
N GLN A 283 -25.54 -9.95 18.17
CA GLN A 283 -26.23 -8.91 18.94
C GLN A 283 -27.06 -7.95 18.06
N GLY A 284 -27.00 -8.07 16.73
CA GLY A 284 -27.68 -7.15 15.82
C GLY A 284 -27.04 -5.75 15.72
N HIS A 285 -25.81 -5.60 16.21
CA HIS A 285 -25.06 -4.34 16.16
C HIS A 285 -24.33 -4.17 14.83
N TYR A 286 -24.29 -2.93 14.34
CA TYR A 286 -23.54 -2.53 13.14
C TYR A 286 -23.92 -3.31 11.85
N LEU A 287 -25.19 -3.72 11.74
CA LEU A 287 -25.70 -4.46 10.58
C LEU A 287 -25.97 -3.58 9.35
N GLN A 288 -26.12 -2.26 9.54
CA GLN A 288 -26.38 -1.31 8.46
C GLN A 288 -25.09 -0.58 8.05
N LYS A 289 -24.89 -0.42 6.74
CA LYS A 289 -23.81 0.43 6.21
C LYS A 289 -24.15 1.88 6.50
N ARG A 290 -23.22 2.61 7.11
CA ARG A 290 -23.38 4.04 7.44
C ARG A 290 -22.80 4.98 6.39
N THR A 291 -21.99 4.45 5.46
CA THR A 291 -21.38 5.23 4.38
C THR A 291 -21.02 4.32 3.19
N SER A 292 -20.58 4.93 2.10
CA SER A 292 -20.14 4.32 0.86
C SER A 292 -18.76 4.83 0.46
N ARG A 293 -18.07 4.08 -0.40
CA ARG A 293 -16.80 4.53 -0.97
C ARG A 293 -16.93 5.86 -1.71
N TYR A 294 -18.06 6.09 -2.37
CA TYR A 294 -18.34 7.34 -3.11
C TYR A 294 -18.39 8.54 -2.16
N GLU A 295 -19.17 8.44 -1.07
CA GLU A 295 -19.26 9.49 -0.05
C GLU A 295 -17.92 9.76 0.62
N VAL A 296 -17.19 8.70 1.02
CA VAL A 296 -15.85 8.84 1.61
C VAL A 296 -14.88 9.51 0.64
N THR A 297 -14.93 9.14 -0.65
CA THR A 297 -14.08 9.77 -1.68
C THR A 297 -14.42 11.26 -1.79
N ASN A 298 -15.69 11.62 -1.97
CA ASN A 298 -16.10 13.02 -2.09
C ASN A 298 -15.74 13.83 -0.84
N ALA A 299 -15.96 13.27 0.35
CA ALA A 299 -15.57 13.90 1.61
C ALA A 299 -14.05 14.13 1.69
N ALA A 300 -13.24 13.16 1.27
CA ALA A 300 -11.78 13.29 1.22
C ALA A 300 -11.36 14.38 0.23
N LEU A 301 -11.89 14.36 -1.00
CA LEU A 301 -11.56 15.34 -2.03
C LEU A 301 -11.91 16.76 -1.60
N SER A 302 -13.08 16.93 -0.96
CA SER A 302 -13.54 18.21 -0.45
C SER A 302 -12.72 18.70 0.75
N ARG A 303 -12.52 17.87 1.78
CA ARG A 303 -11.82 18.25 3.03
C ARG A 303 -10.34 18.56 2.80
N PHE A 304 -9.67 17.77 1.97
CA PHE A 304 -8.22 17.88 1.77
C PHE A 304 -7.84 18.63 0.49
N HIS A 305 -8.82 19.14 -0.26
CA HIS A 305 -8.61 19.94 -1.48
C HIS A 305 -7.80 19.23 -2.58
N VAL A 306 -7.96 17.91 -2.73
CA VAL A 306 -7.19 17.08 -3.68
C VAL A 306 -7.97 16.66 -4.93
N SER A 307 -9.14 17.28 -5.19
CA SER A 307 -9.99 16.96 -6.35
C SER A 307 -9.23 17.03 -7.68
N ASN A 308 -8.44 18.09 -7.90
CA ASN A 308 -7.73 18.29 -9.17
C ASN A 308 -6.69 17.19 -9.41
N GLU A 309 -5.87 16.88 -8.40
CA GLU A 309 -4.87 15.81 -8.49
C GLU A 309 -5.55 14.46 -8.72
N TYR A 310 -6.60 14.16 -7.97
CA TYR A 310 -7.34 12.90 -8.07
C TYR A 310 -7.96 12.70 -9.45
N HIS A 311 -8.71 13.69 -9.95
CA HIS A 311 -9.38 13.59 -11.24
C HIS A 311 -8.40 13.56 -12.40
N SER A 312 -7.31 14.33 -12.34
CA SER A 312 -6.28 14.32 -13.38
C SER A 312 -5.61 12.95 -13.49
N ARG A 313 -5.20 12.36 -12.36
CA ARG A 313 -4.60 11.01 -12.34
C ARG A 313 -5.58 9.93 -12.77
N ARG A 314 -6.85 10.03 -12.36
CA ARG A 314 -7.91 9.10 -12.78
C ARG A 314 -8.13 9.18 -14.28
N LYS A 315 -8.16 10.38 -14.85
CA LYS A 315 -8.31 10.60 -16.30
C LYS A 315 -7.14 9.99 -17.09
N GLU A 316 -5.91 10.26 -16.68
CA GLU A 316 -4.71 9.66 -17.30
C GLU A 316 -4.77 8.12 -17.27
N ALA A 317 -5.19 7.55 -16.13
CA ALA A 317 -5.35 6.11 -15.99
C ALA A 317 -6.41 5.53 -16.92
N LEU A 318 -7.56 6.18 -17.03
CA LEU A 318 -8.66 5.77 -17.91
C LEU A 318 -8.22 5.82 -19.37
N LEU A 319 -7.55 6.89 -19.80
CA LEU A 319 -7.01 7.01 -21.16
C LEU A 319 -6.08 5.85 -21.49
N LYS A 320 -5.11 5.58 -20.61
CA LYS A 320 -4.16 4.48 -20.81
C LYS A 320 -4.85 3.12 -20.84
N SER A 321 -5.84 2.90 -19.97
CA SER A 321 -6.63 1.66 -19.98
C SER A 321 -7.44 1.50 -21.26
N GLN A 322 -8.01 2.59 -21.78
CA GLN A 322 -8.74 2.58 -23.05
C GLN A 322 -7.80 2.29 -24.22
N GLU A 323 -6.62 2.91 -24.27
CA GLU A 323 -5.60 2.61 -25.29
C GLU A 323 -5.22 1.11 -25.29
N ASP A 324 -5.05 0.53 -24.09
CA ASP A 324 -4.77 -0.90 -23.94
C ASP A 324 -5.91 -1.78 -24.47
N VAL A 325 -7.16 -1.48 -24.11
CA VAL A 325 -8.37 -2.21 -24.57
C VAL A 325 -8.55 -2.07 -26.08
N ILE A 326 -8.46 -0.84 -26.60
CA ILE A 326 -8.58 -0.56 -28.04
C ILE A 326 -7.53 -1.37 -28.81
N PHE A 327 -6.29 -1.39 -28.34
CA PHE A 327 -5.24 -2.11 -29.05
C PHE A 327 -5.33 -3.63 -28.91
N LYS A 328 -5.55 -4.15 -27.70
CA LYS A 328 -5.49 -5.60 -27.43
C LYS A 328 -6.79 -6.32 -27.78
N ASP A 329 -7.92 -5.71 -27.47
CA ASP A 329 -9.21 -6.39 -27.55
C ASP A 329 -9.97 -5.99 -28.82
N LEU A 330 -9.98 -4.70 -29.17
CA LEU A 330 -10.73 -4.23 -30.35
C LEU A 330 -9.94 -4.42 -31.65
N ILE A 331 -8.81 -3.76 -31.82
CA ILE A 331 -8.03 -3.81 -33.07
C ILE A 331 -7.57 -5.24 -33.37
N LYS A 332 -6.94 -5.92 -32.40
CA LYS A 332 -6.46 -7.29 -32.63
C LYS A 332 -7.58 -8.33 -32.65
N GLY A 333 -8.68 -8.12 -31.91
CA GLY A 333 -9.82 -9.03 -31.89
C GLY A 333 -10.63 -8.99 -33.20
N MET A 334 -10.85 -7.80 -33.76
CA MET A 334 -11.56 -7.62 -35.03
C MET A 334 -10.71 -7.94 -36.26
N ILE A 335 -9.40 -8.17 -36.08
CA ILE A 335 -8.44 -8.57 -37.11
C ILE A 335 -7.75 -9.87 -36.65
N PRO A 336 -8.47 -10.99 -36.71
CA PRO A 336 -7.95 -12.28 -36.26
C PRO A 336 -6.71 -12.68 -37.07
N HIS A 337 -5.87 -13.53 -36.47
CA HIS A 337 -4.68 -14.03 -37.14
C HIS A 337 -5.09 -14.93 -38.32
N PRO A 338 -4.37 -14.92 -39.45
CA PRO A 338 -4.66 -15.83 -40.58
C PRO A 338 -4.67 -17.31 -40.18
N ALA A 339 -3.88 -17.68 -39.16
CA ALA A 339 -3.86 -19.04 -38.58
C ALA A 339 -5.13 -19.42 -37.77
N THR A 340 -5.98 -18.44 -37.41
CA THR A 340 -7.20 -18.66 -36.59
C THR A 340 -8.50 -18.62 -37.40
N VAL A 341 -8.51 -18.04 -38.60
CA VAL A 341 -9.66 -18.03 -39.51
C VAL A 341 -9.15 -18.37 -40.93
N PRO A 342 -9.51 -19.54 -41.49
CA PRO A 342 -9.12 -19.90 -42.86
C PRO A 342 -9.72 -18.90 -43.86
N LEU A 343 -8.87 -18.24 -44.64
CA LEU A 343 -9.32 -17.35 -45.71
C LEU A 343 -9.96 -18.20 -46.84
N PRO A 344 -11.12 -17.78 -47.40
CA PRO A 344 -11.62 -18.37 -48.64
C PRO A 344 -10.61 -18.08 -49.75
N HIS A 345 -10.05 -19.13 -50.37
CA HIS A 345 -9.02 -19.09 -51.40
C HIS A 345 -9.18 -17.95 -52.42
N VAL A 346 -8.12 -17.14 -52.64
CA VAL A 346 -7.47 -16.85 -53.95
C VAL A 346 -6.07 -16.26 -53.72
N GLY A 347 -5.00 -16.95 -54.14
CA GLY A 347 -3.76 -16.35 -54.66
C GLY A 347 -2.69 -15.75 -53.72
N SER A 348 -2.94 -15.46 -52.44
CA SER A 348 -1.93 -14.87 -51.55
C SER A 348 -1.22 -15.92 -50.68
N SER A 349 0.10 -15.84 -50.53
CA SER A 349 0.82 -16.72 -49.59
C SER A 349 0.42 -16.43 -48.14
N ASP A 350 0.51 -17.42 -47.24
CA ASP A 350 0.27 -17.21 -45.80
C ASP A 350 1.15 -16.09 -45.23
N SER A 351 2.34 -15.90 -45.82
CA SER A 351 3.27 -14.81 -45.50
C SER A 351 2.69 -13.44 -45.83
N ASP A 352 2.02 -13.29 -46.98
CA ASP A 352 1.42 -12.01 -47.42
C ASP A 352 0.22 -11.63 -46.55
N ALA A 353 -0.61 -12.62 -46.17
CA ALA A 353 -1.72 -12.40 -45.24
C ALA A 353 -1.23 -11.97 -43.85
N CYS A 354 -0.13 -12.56 -43.37
CA CYS A 354 0.50 -12.16 -42.11
C CYS A 354 1.08 -10.74 -42.19
N LEU A 355 1.73 -10.39 -43.30
CA LEU A 355 2.29 -9.06 -43.55
C LEU A 355 1.19 -8.00 -43.61
N PHE A 356 0.13 -8.24 -44.38
CA PHE A 356 -1.02 -7.34 -44.49
C PHE A 356 -1.63 -7.07 -43.11
N ARG A 357 -1.90 -8.13 -42.33
CA ARG A 357 -2.40 -7.98 -40.97
C ARG A 357 -1.47 -7.15 -40.09
N ALA A 358 -0.16 -7.41 -40.13
CA ALA A 358 0.81 -6.68 -39.31
C ALA A 358 0.81 -5.18 -39.64
N CYS A 359 0.77 -4.83 -40.93
CA CYS A 359 0.64 -3.46 -41.41
C CYS A 359 -0.69 -2.83 -40.96
N GLN A 360 -1.80 -3.53 -41.17
CA GLN A 360 -3.15 -3.07 -40.83
C GLN A 360 -3.31 -2.79 -39.33
N VAL A 361 -2.86 -3.71 -38.46
CA VAL A 361 -2.91 -3.52 -36.99
C VAL A 361 -2.07 -2.34 -36.55
N LYS A 362 -0.88 -2.16 -37.13
CA LYS A 362 0.01 -1.04 -36.79
C LYS A 362 -0.56 0.30 -37.26
N ALA A 363 -1.13 0.34 -38.45
CA ALA A 363 -1.74 1.54 -39.01
C ALA A 363 -3.00 1.94 -38.24
N LEU A 364 -3.93 1.01 -37.97
CA LEU A 364 -5.12 1.30 -37.18
C LEU A 364 -4.78 1.79 -35.77
N LYS A 365 -3.74 1.25 -35.14
CA LYS A 365 -3.25 1.76 -33.86
C LYS A 365 -2.88 3.25 -33.98
N LYS A 366 -2.13 3.63 -35.02
CA LYS A 366 -1.68 5.02 -35.25
C LYS A 366 -2.87 5.94 -35.59
N VAL A 367 -3.76 5.51 -36.46
CA VAL A 367 -4.95 6.29 -36.85
C VAL A 367 -5.85 6.54 -35.64
N ILE A 368 -6.16 5.50 -34.85
CA ILE A 368 -7.15 5.57 -33.76
C ILE A 368 -6.57 6.18 -32.49
N LEU A 369 -5.31 5.87 -32.12
CA LEU A 369 -4.73 6.34 -30.85
C LEU A 369 -3.93 7.64 -31.00
N GLU A 370 -3.21 7.78 -32.12
CA GLU A 370 -2.29 8.90 -32.37
C GLU A 370 -2.91 9.97 -33.28
N GLY A 371 -4.03 9.68 -33.95
CA GLY A 371 -4.69 10.59 -34.88
C GLY A 371 -3.97 10.69 -36.22
N ASP A 372 -3.21 9.67 -36.62
CA ASP A 372 -2.37 9.66 -37.81
C ASP A 372 -3.23 9.62 -39.09
N GLU A 373 -3.23 10.70 -39.87
CA GLU A 373 -4.02 10.83 -41.11
C GLU A 373 -3.32 10.22 -42.33
N THR A 374 -2.07 9.75 -42.20
CA THR A 374 -1.26 9.29 -43.34
C THR A 374 -1.79 8.02 -44.02
N TYR A 375 -2.76 7.35 -43.43
CA TYR A 375 -3.36 6.11 -43.94
C TYR A 375 -4.71 6.31 -44.64
N GLY A 376 -5.03 7.54 -45.04
CA GLY A 376 -6.19 7.88 -45.89
C GLY A 376 -7.44 8.33 -45.12
N VAL A 377 -7.43 8.28 -43.79
CA VAL A 377 -8.55 8.73 -42.96
C VAL A 377 -8.27 10.12 -42.40
N LEU A 378 -9.07 11.10 -42.83
CA LEU A 378 -8.99 12.48 -42.33
C LEU A 378 -9.72 12.62 -40.99
N GLN A 379 -9.13 13.37 -40.06
CA GLN A 379 -9.70 13.69 -38.76
C GLN A 379 -10.22 12.47 -37.97
N PRO A 380 -9.42 11.39 -37.81
CA PRO A 380 -9.90 10.13 -37.23
C PRO A 380 -10.42 10.26 -35.80
N HIS A 381 -9.98 11.26 -35.02
CA HIS A 381 -10.47 11.48 -33.66
C HIS A 381 -11.84 12.19 -33.58
N VAL A 382 -12.32 12.80 -34.67
CA VAL A 382 -13.62 13.48 -34.67
C VAL A 382 -14.71 12.44 -34.46
N GLY A 383 -15.44 12.58 -33.36
CA GLY A 383 -16.48 11.64 -32.96
C GLY A 383 -15.97 10.42 -32.17
N LEU A 384 -14.69 10.07 -32.20
CA LEU A 384 -14.16 8.95 -31.39
C LEU A 384 -13.93 9.30 -29.93
N LYS A 385 -13.70 10.58 -29.61
CA LYS A 385 -13.48 11.05 -28.24
C LYS A 385 -14.63 11.95 -27.77
N ASN A 386 -14.97 11.85 -26.49
CA ASN A 386 -15.93 12.75 -25.85
C ASN A 386 -15.27 14.09 -25.46
N ALA A 387 -16.05 15.01 -24.87
CA ALA A 387 -15.55 16.32 -24.42
C ALA A 387 -14.42 16.22 -23.38
N ASP A 388 -14.39 15.12 -22.61
CA ASP A 388 -13.33 14.83 -21.65
C ASP A 388 -12.10 14.19 -22.29
N GLY A 389 -12.11 13.94 -23.61
CA GLY A 389 -11.00 13.33 -24.34
C GLY A 389 -10.89 11.80 -24.20
N LEU A 390 -11.85 11.15 -23.53
CA LEU A 390 -11.94 9.69 -23.45
C LEU A 390 -12.55 9.10 -24.72
N PHE A 391 -12.11 7.91 -25.10
CA PHE A 391 -12.65 7.19 -26.26
C PHE A 391 -14.06 6.66 -25.98
N ASP A 392 -14.94 6.82 -26.97
CA ASP A 392 -16.20 6.10 -27.07
C ASP A 392 -15.93 4.76 -27.75
N LEU A 393 -15.93 3.68 -26.98
CA LEU A 393 -15.51 2.35 -27.47
C LEU A 393 -16.45 1.81 -28.55
N ASP A 394 -17.74 2.14 -28.51
CA ASP A 394 -18.70 1.69 -29.53
C ASP A 394 -18.41 2.37 -30.87
N ARG A 395 -18.10 3.67 -30.84
CA ARG A 395 -17.67 4.40 -32.04
C ARG A 395 -16.32 3.93 -32.56
N VAL A 396 -15.40 3.53 -31.68
CA VAL A 396 -14.14 2.90 -32.09
C VAL A 396 -14.39 1.57 -32.81
N VAL A 397 -15.31 0.74 -32.33
CA VAL A 397 -15.70 -0.51 -33.00
C VAL A 397 -16.29 -0.22 -34.38
N GLU A 398 -17.21 0.74 -34.48
CA GLU A 398 -17.82 1.15 -35.76
C GLU A 398 -16.76 1.65 -36.75
N PHE A 399 -15.82 2.47 -36.27
CA PHE A 399 -14.70 2.99 -37.05
C PHE A 399 -13.81 1.86 -37.59
N ILE A 400 -13.42 0.90 -36.74
CA ILE A 400 -12.62 -0.25 -37.16
C ILE A 400 -13.38 -1.07 -38.22
N ALA A 401 -14.67 -1.33 -38.00
CA ALA A 401 -15.49 -2.07 -38.96
C ALA A 401 -15.53 -1.40 -40.34
N ARG A 402 -15.66 -0.06 -40.37
CA ARG A 402 -15.76 0.74 -41.59
C ARG A 402 -14.42 0.90 -42.32
N HIS A 403 -13.33 1.18 -41.61
CA HIS A 403 -12.07 1.64 -42.22
C HIS A 403 -10.95 0.61 -42.22
N LYS A 404 -11.09 -0.56 -41.58
CA LYS A 404 -9.99 -1.53 -41.46
C LYS A 404 -9.39 -1.93 -42.81
N GLN A 405 -10.20 -2.15 -43.84
CA GLN A 405 -9.72 -2.61 -45.14
C GLN A 405 -8.92 -1.51 -45.85
N GLU A 406 -9.49 -0.33 -46.01
CA GLU A 406 -8.85 0.85 -46.60
C GLU A 406 -7.52 1.20 -45.90
N VAL A 407 -7.52 1.27 -44.57
CA VAL A 407 -6.32 1.53 -43.78
C VAL A 407 -5.27 0.43 -43.98
N GLY A 408 -5.68 -0.82 -44.10
CA GLY A 408 -4.80 -1.96 -44.37
C GLY A 408 -4.12 -1.87 -45.74
N GLU A 409 -4.90 -1.56 -46.79
CA GLU A 409 -4.41 -1.42 -48.16
C GLU A 409 -3.40 -0.26 -48.27
N ASN A 410 -3.73 0.91 -47.72
CA ASN A 410 -2.83 2.07 -47.69
C ASN A 410 -1.55 1.77 -46.88
N ALA A 411 -1.68 1.07 -45.74
CA ALA A 411 -0.52 0.69 -44.94
C ALA A 411 0.42 -0.27 -45.67
N LEU A 412 -0.13 -1.21 -46.45
CA LEU A 412 0.66 -2.15 -47.25
C LEU A 412 1.40 -1.43 -48.39
N LEU A 413 0.73 -0.51 -49.10
CA LEU A 413 1.38 0.31 -50.14
C LEU A 413 2.55 1.12 -49.58
N MET A 414 2.36 1.75 -48.42
CA MET A 414 3.44 2.47 -47.74
C MET A 414 4.58 1.56 -47.31
N HIS A 415 4.28 0.33 -46.89
CA HIS A 415 5.31 -0.65 -46.52
C HIS A 415 6.19 -1.01 -47.72
N TYR A 416 5.59 -1.31 -48.88
CA TYR A 416 6.35 -1.60 -50.11
C TYR A 416 7.21 -0.42 -50.55
N LYS A 417 6.66 0.79 -50.56
CA LYS A 417 7.42 2.01 -50.90
C LYS A 417 8.66 2.18 -50.00
N ARG A 418 8.52 1.96 -48.69
CA ARG A 418 9.66 2.03 -47.75
C ARG A 418 10.69 0.93 -48.00
N CYS A 419 10.26 -0.27 -48.37
CA CYS A 419 11.16 -1.36 -48.72
C CYS A 419 11.96 -1.03 -49.99
N GLU A 420 11.32 -0.48 -51.02
CA GLU A 420 11.97 -0.01 -52.26
C GLU A 420 13.00 1.08 -51.98
N GLU A 421 12.63 2.10 -51.19
CA GLU A 421 13.53 3.19 -50.77
C GLU A 421 14.74 2.65 -49.99
N ALA A 422 14.54 1.69 -49.09
CA ALA A 422 15.61 1.07 -48.30
C ALA A 422 16.56 0.22 -49.16
N ILE A 423 16.03 -0.48 -50.17
CA ILE A 423 16.83 -1.23 -51.15
C ILE A 423 17.67 -0.26 -51.99
N ALA A 424 17.07 0.82 -52.49
CA ALA A 424 17.76 1.86 -53.25
C ALA A 424 18.87 2.54 -52.43
N ALA A 425 18.60 2.87 -51.16
CA ALA A 425 19.60 3.46 -50.25
C ALA A 425 20.76 2.51 -49.97
N LYS A 426 20.50 1.20 -49.77
CA LYS A 426 21.56 0.19 -49.60
C LYS A 426 22.39 -0.02 -50.85
N ALA A 427 21.78 0.11 -52.04
CA ALA A 427 22.50 0.05 -53.31
C ALA A 427 23.41 1.28 -53.47
N ALA A 428 22.95 2.47 -53.08
CA ALA A 428 23.73 3.71 -53.14
C ALA A 428 24.90 3.77 -52.14
N LEU A 429 24.85 3.05 -51.02
CA LEU A 429 25.93 2.93 -50.02
C LEU A 429 27.01 1.90 -50.38
N LYS A 430 26.77 1.07 -51.39
CA LYS A 430 27.73 0.07 -51.90
C LYS A 430 28.51 0.54 -53.13
N VAL A 431 28.24 1.76 -53.59
CA VAL A 431 29.01 2.53 -54.57
C VAL A 431 29.84 3.53 -53.78
#